data_AF-A0A353VPZ1-F1
#
_entry.id   AF-A0A353VPZ1-F1
#
_cell.length_a   1.000
_cell.length_b   1.000
_cell.length_c   1.000
_cell.angle_alpha   90.00
_cell.angle_beta   90.00
_cell.angle_gamma   90.00
#
_symmetry.space_group_name_H-M   'P 1'
#
loop_
_entity.id
_entity.type
_entity.pdbx_description
1 polymer ?
#
loop_
_entity_poly.entity_id
_entity_poly.type
_entity_poly.pdbx_seq_one_letter_code
_entity_poly.pdbx_strand_id
1 'polypeptide(L)'
;MKKVLVSLISALAVALLGVIGLNIFKNASPRERVKAEDGSNIIVEELSFYKHNDKIFGKVFKPADKNGFFPDSLGARPVIIYFHEPLKTAFPDNLVKSLVPEGLIGYTTAFHENGKDVGFMVKKIGKERFADAERIVLIADTFSSEAVVKAAYKLKKAVNGIVLIEPEPDEKVSRIVPKLGYEVLTIDSAGKTSARAAILDYLELRGMLK
;
A
#
# COMPACT_ATOMS: atom_id res chain seq x y z
N MET A 1 -52.51 -14.00 -2.61
CA MET A 1 -51.67 -12.84 -3.00
C MET A 1 -50.74 -12.34 -1.88
N LYS A 2 -51.21 -12.02 -0.66
CA LYS A 2 -50.33 -11.58 0.45
C LYS A 2 -49.15 -12.53 0.76
N LYS A 3 -49.39 -13.85 0.82
CA LYS A 3 -48.34 -14.85 1.11
C LYS A 3 -47.24 -14.91 0.03
N VAL A 4 -47.62 -14.70 -1.24
CA VAL A 4 -46.68 -14.68 -2.38
C VAL A 4 -45.84 -13.41 -2.37
N LEU A 5 -46.44 -12.27 -2.02
CA LEU A 5 -45.72 -11.01 -1.89
C LEU A 5 -44.68 -11.07 -0.75
N VAL A 6 -45.08 -11.65 0.39
CA VAL A 6 -44.19 -11.83 1.54
C VAL A 6 -43.04 -12.77 1.20
N SER A 7 -43.31 -13.91 0.54
CA SER A 7 -42.24 -14.84 0.14
C SER A 7 -41.23 -14.22 -0.81
N LEU A 8 -41.70 -13.39 -1.75
CA LEU A 8 -40.86 -12.68 -2.72
C LEU A 8 -39.95 -11.65 -2.02
N ILE A 9 -40.50 -10.87 -1.09
CA ILE A 9 -39.74 -9.87 -0.33
C ILE A 9 -38.67 -10.56 0.54
N SER A 10 -39.01 -11.66 1.21
CA SER A 10 -38.03 -12.42 2.00
C SER A 10 -36.93 -13.05 1.12
N ALA A 11 -37.27 -13.55 -0.07
CA ALA A 11 -36.28 -14.08 -1.00
C ALA A 11 -35.32 -12.99 -1.51
N LEU A 12 -35.84 -11.79 -1.81
CA LEU A 12 -35.02 -10.65 -2.22
C LEU A 12 -34.08 -10.19 -1.10
N ALA A 13 -34.56 -10.15 0.15
CA ALA A 13 -33.75 -9.75 1.30
C ALA A 13 -32.61 -10.74 1.56
N VAL A 14 -32.89 -12.06 1.48
CA VAL A 14 -31.87 -13.10 1.62
C VAL A 14 -30.84 -13.03 0.49
N ALA A 15 -31.28 -12.78 -0.75
CA ALA A 15 -30.36 -12.60 -1.88
C ALA A 15 -29.48 -11.36 -1.70
N LEU A 16 -30.03 -10.24 -1.24
CA LEU A 16 -29.26 -9.02 -0.95
C LEU A 16 -28.23 -9.26 0.15
N LEU A 17 -28.61 -9.94 1.24
CA LEU A 17 -27.69 -10.31 2.32
C LEU A 17 -26.60 -11.26 1.84
N GLY A 18 -26.92 -12.19 0.94
CA GLY A 18 -25.94 -13.06 0.28
C GLY A 18 -24.93 -12.27 -0.56
N VAL A 19 -25.40 -11.30 -1.35
CA VAL A 19 -24.53 -10.43 -2.15
C VAL A 19 -23.66 -9.53 -1.27
N ILE A 20 -24.24 -8.92 -0.22
CA ILE A 20 -23.49 -8.09 0.73
C ILE A 20 -22.45 -8.93 1.47
N GLY A 21 -22.83 -10.12 1.97
CA GLY A 21 -21.93 -11.05 2.63
C GLY A 21 -20.76 -11.46 1.72
N LEU A 22 -21.04 -11.86 0.48
CA LEU A 22 -20.01 -12.17 -0.52
C LEU A 22 -19.11 -10.97 -0.81
N ASN A 23 -19.66 -9.75 -0.83
CA ASN A 23 -18.88 -8.54 -1.05
C ASN A 23 -18.00 -8.21 0.16
N ILE A 24 -18.46 -8.46 1.39
CA ILE A 24 -17.65 -8.32 2.60
C ILE A 24 -16.50 -9.34 2.60
N PHE A 25 -16.77 -10.61 2.32
CA PHE A 25 -15.73 -11.65 2.24
C PHE A 25 -14.73 -11.43 1.11
N LYS A 26 -15.16 -10.92 -0.06
CA LYS A 26 -14.23 -10.52 -1.14
C LYS A 26 -13.35 -9.32 -0.78
N ASN A 27 -13.78 -8.49 0.17
CA ASN A 27 -13.03 -7.32 0.62
C ASN A 27 -12.26 -7.55 1.93
N ALA A 28 -12.57 -8.61 2.68
CA ALA A 28 -11.87 -8.99 3.89
C ALA A 28 -10.65 -9.84 3.53
N SER A 29 -9.47 -9.22 3.53
CA SER A 29 -8.20 -9.92 3.45
C SER A 29 -7.97 -10.75 4.72
N PRO A 30 -7.41 -11.97 4.63
CA PRO A 30 -6.91 -12.70 5.80
C PRO A 30 -5.92 -11.82 6.55
N ARG A 31 -6.11 -11.65 7.87
CA ARG A 31 -5.22 -10.87 8.75
C ARG A 31 -4.59 -11.82 9.75
N GLU A 32 -3.32 -12.13 9.57
CA GLU A 32 -2.53 -12.84 10.58
C GLU A 32 -1.64 -11.83 11.29
N ARG A 33 -1.75 -11.72 12.62
CA ARG A 33 -0.92 -10.80 13.42
C ARG A 33 0.39 -11.48 13.80
N VAL A 34 1.48 -11.04 13.20
CA VAL A 34 2.83 -11.46 13.58
C VAL A 34 3.42 -10.37 14.48
N LYS A 35 3.72 -10.72 15.73
CA LYS A 35 4.52 -9.84 16.61
C LYS A 35 5.92 -9.76 16.04
N ALA A 36 6.47 -8.55 15.91
CA ALA A 36 7.87 -8.39 15.53
C ALA A 36 8.77 -9.09 16.55
N GLU A 37 9.66 -9.96 16.08
CA GLU A 37 10.52 -10.83 16.89
C GLU A 37 11.63 -10.07 17.66
N ASP A 38 11.79 -8.76 17.41
CA ASP A 38 12.94 -7.95 17.83
C ASP A 38 12.63 -6.89 18.89
N GLY A 39 11.44 -6.90 19.48
CA GLY A 39 11.04 -5.85 20.44
C GLY A 39 10.76 -4.50 19.78
N SER A 40 10.72 -4.43 18.45
CA SER A 40 10.24 -3.27 17.73
C SER A 40 8.73 -3.10 17.94
N ASN A 41 8.31 -1.85 18.17
CA ASN A 41 6.92 -1.45 18.31
C ASN A 41 6.21 -1.47 16.94
N ILE A 42 6.14 -2.63 16.29
CA ILE A 42 5.55 -2.80 14.96
C ILE A 42 4.68 -4.06 14.92
N ILE A 43 3.45 -3.91 14.44
CA ILE A 43 2.55 -5.01 14.09
C ILE A 43 2.72 -5.28 12.60
N VAL A 44 2.95 -6.54 12.25
CA VAL A 44 2.91 -7.01 10.87
C VAL A 44 1.64 -7.82 10.67
N GLU A 45 0.84 -7.45 9.68
CA GLU A 45 -0.34 -8.23 9.29
C GLU A 45 -0.26 -8.61 7.82
N GLU A 46 -0.61 -9.85 7.48
CA GLU A 46 -0.91 -10.16 6.08
C GLU A 46 -2.13 -9.36 5.63
N LEU A 47 -2.06 -8.77 4.44
CA LEU A 47 -3.16 -8.03 3.82
C LEU A 47 -3.11 -8.24 2.32
N SER A 48 -3.76 -9.31 1.85
CA SER A 48 -3.82 -9.67 0.44
C SER A 48 -5.14 -9.29 -0.21
N PHE A 49 -5.15 -8.91 -1.48
CA PHE A 49 -6.38 -8.53 -2.20
C PHE A 49 -6.60 -9.41 -3.43
N TYR A 50 -7.87 -9.61 -3.79
CA TYR A 50 -8.24 -10.33 -5.00
C TYR A 50 -8.59 -9.38 -6.14
N LYS A 51 -8.06 -9.66 -7.33
CA LYS A 51 -8.36 -8.95 -8.57
C LYS A 51 -8.56 -9.95 -9.70
N HIS A 52 -9.76 -10.02 -10.27
CA HIS A 52 -10.11 -10.98 -11.34
C HIS A 52 -9.71 -12.44 -11.05
N ASN A 53 -9.88 -12.89 -9.81
CA ASN A 53 -9.50 -14.20 -9.27
C ASN A 53 -8.03 -14.40 -8.93
N ASP A 54 -7.15 -13.45 -9.29
CA ASP A 54 -5.76 -13.47 -8.86
C ASP A 54 -5.62 -12.87 -7.46
N LYS A 55 -4.91 -13.56 -6.56
CA LYS A 55 -4.57 -13.05 -5.23
C LYS A 55 -3.26 -12.29 -5.31
N ILE A 56 -3.31 -11.00 -4.99
CA ILE A 56 -2.12 -10.15 -4.82
C ILE A 56 -1.76 -10.21 -3.34
N PHE A 57 -0.63 -10.83 -3.04
CA PHE A 57 -0.12 -10.97 -1.68
C PHE A 57 0.57 -9.69 -1.23
N GLY A 58 0.35 -9.31 0.02
CA GLY A 58 1.09 -8.23 0.64
C GLY A 58 0.99 -8.24 2.15
N LYS A 59 1.77 -7.36 2.76
CA LYS A 59 1.89 -7.21 4.20
C LYS A 59 1.72 -5.74 4.58
N VAL A 60 1.02 -5.49 5.66
CA VAL A 60 0.90 -4.17 6.27
C VAL A 60 1.70 -4.11 7.55
N PHE A 61 2.38 -3.00 7.76
CA PHE A 61 3.22 -2.70 8.91
C PHE A 61 2.64 -1.49 9.61
N LYS A 62 2.31 -1.63 10.90
CA LYS A 62 1.66 -0.59 11.69
C LYS A 62 2.48 -0.32 12.94
N PRO A 63 2.60 0.93 13.40
CA PRO A 63 3.25 1.20 14.67
C PRO A 63 2.44 0.55 15.80
N ALA A 64 3.11 0.07 16.83
CA ALA A 64 2.47 -0.52 18.00
C ALA A 64 2.74 0.35 19.23
N ASP A 65 1.86 0.30 20.21
CA ASP A 65 2.17 0.78 21.55
C ASP A 65 3.00 -0.25 22.33
N LYS A 66 3.36 0.08 23.57
CA LYS A 66 4.13 -0.81 24.47
C LYS A 66 3.44 -2.16 24.75
N ASN A 67 2.14 -2.25 24.48
CA ASN A 67 1.34 -3.45 24.69
C ASN A 67 1.15 -4.25 23.38
N GLY A 68 1.74 -3.79 22.26
CA GLY A 68 1.62 -4.44 20.97
C GLY A 68 0.30 -4.15 20.24
N PHE A 69 -0.38 -3.05 20.55
CA PHE A 69 -1.60 -2.62 19.88
C PHE A 69 -1.35 -1.42 18.96
N PHE A 70 -1.96 -1.44 17.77
CA PHE A 70 -2.04 -0.24 16.94
C PHE A 70 -3.22 0.61 17.44
N PRO A 71 -2.97 1.84 17.92
CA PRO A 71 -4.04 2.69 18.43
C PRO A 71 -4.83 3.29 17.27
N ASP A 72 -5.81 2.53 16.76
CA ASP A 72 -6.76 2.97 15.72
C ASP A 72 -7.46 4.30 16.10
N SER A 73 -7.54 4.61 17.40
CA SER A 73 -8.11 5.85 17.95
C SER A 73 -7.31 7.12 17.61
N LEU A 74 -6.04 7.00 17.21
CA LEU A 74 -5.21 8.15 16.80
C LEU A 74 -5.45 8.57 15.35
N GLY A 75 -6.37 7.90 14.65
CA GLY A 75 -6.81 8.26 13.31
C GLY A 75 -5.96 7.65 12.18
N ALA A 76 -6.39 7.94 10.96
CA ALA A 76 -5.70 7.54 9.74
C ALA A 76 -4.30 8.15 9.66
N ARG A 77 -3.35 7.38 9.11
CA ARG A 77 -1.94 7.76 9.03
C ARG A 77 -1.44 7.73 7.58
N PRO A 78 -0.43 8.56 7.25
CA PRO A 78 0.21 8.52 5.93
C PRO A 78 0.73 7.12 5.61
N VAL A 79 0.64 6.76 4.33
CA VAL A 79 0.96 5.40 3.88
C VAL A 79 2.11 5.42 2.90
N ILE A 80 3.06 4.50 3.10
CA ILE A 80 4.04 4.11 2.09
C ILE A 80 3.65 2.75 1.50
N ILE A 81 3.59 2.67 0.18
CA ILE A 81 3.28 1.43 -0.55
C ILE A 81 4.53 1.06 -1.36
N TYR A 82 5.21 0.01 -0.93
CA TYR A 82 6.41 -0.50 -1.58
C TYR A 82 6.06 -1.65 -2.53
N PHE A 83 6.19 -1.38 -3.83
CA PHE A 83 6.21 -2.38 -4.88
C PHE A 83 7.65 -2.83 -5.06
N HIS A 84 7.93 -4.07 -4.72
CA HIS A 84 9.28 -4.61 -4.80
C HIS A 84 9.36 -5.74 -5.82
N GLU A 85 10.52 -5.87 -6.46
CA GLU A 85 10.84 -6.98 -7.33
C GLU A 85 10.84 -8.29 -6.53
N PRO A 86 10.13 -9.33 -7.00
CA PRO A 86 10.23 -10.66 -6.42
C PRO A 86 11.64 -11.20 -6.61
N LEU A 87 12.17 -11.90 -5.60
CA LEU A 87 13.45 -12.63 -5.64
C LEU A 87 14.74 -11.79 -5.69
N LYS A 88 14.75 -10.54 -6.20
CA LYS A 88 15.94 -9.67 -6.21
C LYS A 88 16.05 -8.79 -4.96
N THR A 89 14.93 -8.30 -4.45
CA THR A 89 14.92 -7.41 -3.29
C THR A 89 15.10 -8.22 -2.01
N ALA A 90 16.31 -8.19 -1.47
CA ALA A 90 16.61 -8.80 -0.18
C ALA A 90 15.95 -7.96 0.93
N PHE A 91 14.89 -8.52 1.54
CA PHE A 91 14.19 -7.98 2.71
C PHE A 91 13.51 -6.61 2.51
N PRO A 92 12.52 -6.50 1.60
CA PRO A 92 11.73 -5.27 1.42
C PRO A 92 11.06 -4.82 2.73
N ASP A 93 10.73 -5.80 3.58
CA ASP A 93 10.14 -5.59 4.90
C ASP A 93 11.06 -4.79 5.84
N ASN A 94 12.39 -4.90 5.73
CA ASN A 94 13.32 -4.21 6.64
C ASN A 94 13.32 -2.69 6.44
N LEU A 95 13.33 -2.24 5.17
CA LEU A 95 13.24 -0.82 4.86
C LEU A 95 11.94 -0.25 5.43
N VAL A 96 10.81 -0.90 5.15
CA VAL A 96 9.49 -0.46 5.62
C VAL A 96 9.38 -0.47 7.14
N LYS A 97 9.85 -1.53 7.81
CA LYS A 97 9.94 -1.60 9.27
C LYS A 97 10.76 -0.45 9.86
N SER A 98 11.80 0.02 9.17
CA SER A 98 12.62 1.14 9.66
C SER A 98 11.94 2.52 9.56
N LEU A 99 10.89 2.64 8.75
CA LEU A 99 10.15 3.88 8.47
C LEU A 99 8.85 3.98 9.30
N VAL A 100 8.21 2.85 9.60
CA VAL A 100 6.95 2.77 10.37
C VAL A 100 7.02 3.44 11.76
N PRO A 101 8.14 3.36 12.53
CA PRO A 101 8.27 4.06 13.81
C PRO A 101 8.07 5.57 13.74
N GLU A 102 8.29 6.19 12.58
CA GLU A 102 8.10 7.63 12.36
C GLU A 102 6.61 8.02 12.21
N GLY A 103 5.70 7.09 12.51
CA GLY A 103 4.26 7.33 12.51
C GLY A 103 3.55 7.02 11.20
N LEU A 104 4.20 6.29 10.30
CA LEU A 104 3.67 5.87 9.00
C LEU A 104 2.99 4.49 9.06
N ILE A 105 2.17 4.20 8.06
CA ILE A 105 1.76 2.83 7.73
C ILE A 105 2.60 2.35 6.55
N GLY A 106 3.21 1.18 6.71
CA GLY A 106 3.92 0.50 5.64
C GLY A 106 3.06 -0.52 4.96
N TYR A 107 3.13 -0.63 3.64
CA TYR A 107 2.57 -1.76 2.90
C TYR A 107 3.59 -2.28 1.89
N THR A 108 3.88 -3.59 1.89
CA THR A 108 4.75 -4.23 0.91
C THR A 108 3.97 -5.20 0.03
N THR A 109 4.30 -5.25 -1.25
CA THR A 109 3.77 -6.23 -2.20
C THR A 109 4.81 -6.53 -3.26
N ALA A 110 4.92 -7.82 -3.63
CA ALA A 110 5.71 -8.22 -4.78
C ALA A 110 5.03 -7.69 -6.06
N PHE A 111 5.84 -7.19 -6.99
CA PHE A 111 5.38 -6.68 -8.27
C PHE A 111 5.56 -7.72 -9.38
N HIS A 112 4.49 -8.00 -10.12
CA HIS A 112 4.45 -9.03 -11.17
C HIS A 112 4.18 -8.42 -12.56
N GLU A 113 4.86 -7.31 -12.89
CA GLU A 113 4.88 -6.62 -14.20
C GLU A 113 3.58 -5.93 -14.67
N ASN A 114 2.43 -6.22 -14.05
CA ASN A 114 1.16 -5.60 -14.45
C ASN A 114 0.94 -4.24 -13.77
N GLY A 115 1.21 -3.14 -14.48
CA GLY A 115 0.97 -1.78 -13.97
C GLY A 115 -0.48 -1.44 -13.61
N LYS A 116 -1.48 -2.25 -14.01
CA LYS A 116 -2.86 -2.09 -13.50
C LYS A 116 -2.98 -2.50 -12.02
N ASP A 117 -2.01 -3.22 -11.48
CA ASP A 117 -2.03 -3.67 -10.09
C ASP A 117 -1.65 -2.53 -9.17
N VAL A 118 -0.69 -1.67 -9.53
CA VAL A 118 -0.34 -0.47 -8.76
C VAL A 118 -1.58 0.40 -8.47
N GLY A 119 -2.33 0.75 -9.52
CA GLY A 119 -3.53 1.59 -9.35
C GLY A 119 -4.67 0.90 -8.60
N PHE A 120 -4.77 -0.43 -8.68
CA PHE A 120 -5.71 -1.19 -7.88
C PHE A 120 -5.32 -1.19 -6.39
N MET A 121 -4.03 -1.41 -6.11
CA MET A 121 -3.47 -1.44 -4.76
C MET A 121 -3.61 -0.11 -4.05
N VAL A 122 -3.22 1.00 -4.69
CA VAL A 122 -3.40 2.36 -4.12
C VAL A 122 -4.86 2.61 -3.73
N LYS A 123 -5.82 2.22 -4.58
CA LYS A 123 -7.25 2.38 -4.30
C LYS A 123 -7.77 1.48 -3.19
N LYS A 124 -7.21 0.28 -3.03
CA LYS A 124 -7.61 -0.65 -1.98
C LYS A 124 -7.05 -0.21 -0.64
N ILE A 125 -5.77 0.12 -0.59
CA ILE A 125 -5.10 0.62 0.61
C ILE A 125 -5.69 1.95 1.07
N GLY A 126 -5.96 2.89 0.17
CA GLY A 126 -6.61 4.16 0.52
C GLY A 126 -8.04 4.05 1.04
N LYS A 127 -8.65 2.85 1.05
CA LYS A 127 -9.96 2.59 1.67
C LYS A 127 -9.85 1.94 3.06
N GLU A 128 -8.65 1.54 3.46
CA GLU A 128 -8.45 0.95 4.78
C GLU A 128 -8.58 2.02 5.87
N ARG A 129 -9.15 1.64 7.02
CA ARG A 129 -9.44 2.60 8.11
C ARG A 129 -8.21 3.25 8.72
N PHE A 130 -7.06 2.58 8.61
CA PHE A 130 -5.77 3.06 9.11
C PHE A 130 -5.06 4.00 8.13
N ALA A 131 -5.51 4.06 6.88
CA ALA A 131 -4.82 4.75 5.80
C ALA A 131 -5.37 6.17 5.60
N ASP A 132 -4.47 7.14 5.57
CA ASP A 132 -4.78 8.48 5.09
C ASP A 132 -4.70 8.50 3.56
N ALA A 133 -5.86 8.50 2.91
CA ALA A 133 -5.98 8.45 1.46
C ALA A 133 -5.40 9.69 0.75
N GLU A 134 -5.20 10.79 1.46
CA GLU A 134 -4.65 12.04 0.92
C GLU A 134 -3.12 12.11 1.08
N ARG A 135 -2.51 11.16 1.78
CA ARG A 135 -1.08 11.11 2.06
C ARG A 135 -0.53 9.72 1.77
N ILE A 136 -0.37 9.41 0.47
CA ILE A 136 0.18 8.14 -0.03
C ILE A 136 1.46 8.40 -0.83
N VAL A 137 2.55 7.75 -0.44
CA VAL A 137 3.82 7.73 -1.19
C VAL A 137 4.07 6.32 -1.71
N LEU A 138 4.55 6.21 -2.96
CA LEU A 138 4.91 4.93 -3.56
C LEU A 138 6.42 4.76 -3.51
N ILE A 139 6.87 3.56 -3.13
CA ILE A 139 8.26 3.14 -3.27
C ILE A 139 8.29 2.05 -4.34
N ALA A 140 9.26 2.12 -5.23
CA ALA A 140 9.47 1.14 -6.29
C ALA A 140 10.96 0.84 -6.41
N ASP A 141 11.32 -0.40 -6.68
CA ASP A 141 12.68 -0.77 -7.07
C ASP A 141 12.74 -1.27 -8.52
N THR A 142 13.93 -1.12 -9.13
CA THR A 142 14.31 -1.78 -10.39
C THR A 142 13.22 -1.68 -11.46
N PHE A 143 12.64 -2.80 -11.88
CA PHE A 143 11.66 -2.87 -12.96
C PHE A 143 10.25 -2.40 -12.56
N SER A 144 9.93 -2.38 -11.25
CA SER A 144 8.63 -1.88 -10.78
C SER A 144 8.49 -0.36 -10.94
N SER A 145 9.63 0.34 -11.02
CA SER A 145 9.74 1.80 -11.18
C SER A 145 8.91 2.34 -12.33
N GLU A 146 8.96 1.70 -13.49
CA GLU A 146 8.24 2.13 -14.68
C GLU A 146 6.71 2.10 -14.47
N ALA A 147 6.21 0.99 -13.94
CA ALA A 147 4.79 0.79 -13.69
C ALA A 147 4.27 1.78 -12.64
N VAL A 148 5.07 2.03 -11.59
CA VAL A 148 4.74 2.99 -10.53
C VAL A 148 4.67 4.42 -11.07
N VAL A 149 5.65 4.86 -11.86
CA VAL A 149 5.63 6.20 -12.48
C VAL A 149 4.40 6.37 -13.38
N LYS A 150 4.12 5.38 -14.25
CA LYS A 150 2.95 5.40 -15.14
C LYS A 150 1.63 5.43 -14.36
N ALA A 151 1.53 4.67 -13.27
CA ALA A 151 0.33 4.62 -12.44
C ALA A 151 0.13 5.92 -11.66
N ALA A 152 1.18 6.45 -11.04
CA ALA A 152 1.14 7.72 -10.31
C ALA A 152 0.70 8.87 -11.21
N TYR A 153 1.20 8.93 -12.46
CA TYR A 153 0.76 9.92 -13.44
C TYR A 153 -0.74 9.84 -13.77
N LYS A 154 -1.36 8.65 -13.68
CA LYS A 154 -2.81 8.47 -13.84
C LYS A 154 -3.60 8.76 -12.57
N LEU A 155 -2.96 8.60 -11.40
CA LEU A 155 -3.60 8.74 -10.09
C LEU A 155 -3.52 10.16 -9.52
N LYS A 156 -2.62 11.02 -10.01
CA LYS A 156 -2.34 12.46 -9.71
C LYS A 156 -2.75 13.05 -8.36
N LYS A 157 -4.02 12.89 -7.96
CA LYS A 157 -4.57 13.36 -6.68
C LYS A 157 -4.40 12.36 -5.53
N ALA A 158 -4.18 11.08 -5.82
CA ALA A 158 -4.12 10.02 -4.81
C ALA A 158 -2.68 9.59 -4.45
N VAL A 159 -1.66 10.19 -5.06
CA VAL A 159 -0.25 9.89 -4.80
C VAL A 159 0.50 11.21 -4.61
N ASN A 160 1.15 11.34 -3.46
CA ASN A 160 1.81 12.56 -3.00
C ASN A 160 3.31 12.53 -3.25
N GLY A 161 3.90 11.37 -3.56
CA GLY A 161 5.33 11.26 -3.80
C GLY A 161 5.70 9.89 -4.33
N ILE A 162 6.90 9.81 -4.89
CA ILE A 162 7.50 8.57 -5.39
C ILE A 162 8.96 8.54 -4.95
N VAL A 163 9.37 7.38 -4.44
CA VAL A 163 10.76 7.00 -4.23
C VAL A 163 11.09 5.85 -5.19
N LEU A 164 12.17 6.00 -5.95
CA LEU A 164 12.66 5.01 -6.89
C LEU A 164 14.04 4.51 -6.44
N ILE A 165 14.20 3.21 -6.25
CA ILE A 165 15.44 2.56 -5.83
C ILE A 165 16.01 1.79 -7.01
N GLU A 166 17.21 2.15 -7.45
CA GLU A 166 17.84 1.61 -8.65
C GLU A 166 16.88 1.53 -9.85
N PRO A 167 16.24 2.65 -10.23
CA PRO A 167 15.21 2.60 -11.27
C PRO A 167 15.78 2.19 -12.62
N GLU A 168 15.06 1.28 -13.30
CA GLU A 168 15.34 0.88 -14.68
C GLU A 168 14.20 1.26 -15.66
N PRO A 169 13.64 2.50 -15.64
CA PRO A 169 12.57 2.90 -16.56
C PRO A 169 13.11 3.20 -17.96
N ASP A 170 12.29 2.91 -18.98
CA ASP A 170 12.56 3.34 -20.35
C ASP A 170 12.59 4.87 -20.48
N GLU A 171 13.35 5.40 -21.46
CA GLU A 171 13.46 6.84 -21.74
C GLU A 171 12.10 7.56 -21.86
N LYS A 172 11.11 6.87 -22.43
CA LYS A 172 9.75 7.41 -22.60
C LYS A 172 9.08 7.71 -21.26
N VAL A 173 9.39 6.91 -20.24
CA VAL A 173 8.81 7.00 -18.90
C VAL A 173 9.54 8.04 -18.07
N SER A 174 10.85 8.19 -18.26
CA SER A 174 11.63 9.27 -17.66
C SER A 174 11.09 10.67 -18.04
N ARG A 175 10.50 10.81 -19.24
CA ARG A 175 9.82 12.05 -19.68
C ARG A 175 8.48 12.33 -18.96
N ILE A 176 7.94 11.36 -18.23
CA ILE A 176 6.71 11.51 -17.44
C ILE A 176 7.03 12.13 -16.07
N VAL A 177 8.20 11.84 -15.50
CA VAL A 177 8.59 12.27 -14.14
C VAL A 177 8.39 13.78 -13.92
N PRO A 178 8.86 14.69 -14.80
CA PRO A 178 8.65 16.13 -14.62
C PRO A 178 7.17 16.56 -14.66
N LYS A 179 6.27 15.71 -15.16
CA LYS A 179 4.84 15.99 -15.33
C LYS A 179 3.99 15.52 -14.15
N LEU A 180 4.61 14.93 -13.11
CA LEU A 180 3.92 14.45 -11.92
C LEU A 180 3.50 15.58 -10.98
N GLY A 181 4.14 16.76 -11.06
CA GLY A 181 3.82 17.92 -10.21
C GLY A 181 4.42 17.84 -8.81
N TYR A 182 5.32 16.89 -8.58
CA TYR A 182 6.14 16.77 -7.37
C TYR A 182 7.50 16.16 -7.73
N GLU A 183 8.48 16.39 -6.87
CA GLU A 183 9.81 15.81 -7.00
C GLU A 183 9.78 14.30 -6.73
N VAL A 184 10.55 13.54 -7.52
CA VAL A 184 10.73 12.09 -7.35
C VAL A 184 12.11 11.85 -6.76
N LEU A 185 12.17 11.21 -5.60
CA LEU A 185 13.44 10.81 -5.00
C LEU A 185 13.98 9.58 -5.76
N THR A 186 15.20 9.66 -6.26
CA THR A 186 15.91 8.52 -6.87
C THR A 186 17.10 8.14 -5.99
N ILE A 187 17.21 6.85 -5.67
CA ILE A 187 18.31 6.28 -4.90
C ILE A 187 19.01 5.28 -5.81
N ASP A 188 20.24 5.56 -6.20
CA ASP A 188 21.05 4.65 -7.01
C ASP A 188 21.70 3.54 -6.16
N SER A 189 22.47 2.66 -6.80
CA SER A 189 23.18 1.57 -6.11
C SER A 189 24.16 2.08 -5.05
N ALA A 190 24.76 3.27 -5.25
CA ALA A 190 25.72 3.86 -4.32
C ALA A 190 25.03 4.47 -3.09
N GLY A 191 23.81 4.97 -3.24
CA GLY A 191 22.99 5.58 -2.20
C GLY A 191 22.26 4.60 -1.28
N LYS A 192 22.36 3.29 -1.49
CA LYS A 192 21.64 2.26 -0.71
C LYS A 192 21.92 2.32 0.79
N THR A 193 23.15 2.60 1.19
CA THR A 193 23.55 2.67 2.61
C THR A 193 22.92 3.86 3.33
N SER A 194 22.65 4.95 2.62
CA SER A 194 21.98 6.15 3.13
C SER A 194 20.49 6.22 2.76
N ALA A 195 19.94 5.18 2.13
CA ALA A 195 18.58 5.19 1.57
C ALA A 195 17.52 5.56 2.61
N ARG A 196 17.64 5.02 3.83
CA ARG A 196 16.69 5.33 4.92
C ARG A 196 16.66 6.82 5.22
N ALA A 197 17.81 7.45 5.40
CA ALA A 197 17.90 8.87 5.75
C ALA A 197 17.31 9.75 4.62
N ALA A 198 17.71 9.50 3.37
CA ALA A 198 17.18 10.23 2.22
C ALA A 198 15.66 10.07 2.07
N ILE A 199 15.11 8.88 2.35
CA ILE A 199 13.66 8.65 2.33
C ILE A 199 12.97 9.45 3.43
N LEU A 200 13.53 9.52 4.63
CA LEU A 200 12.93 10.29 5.73
C LEU A 200 12.90 11.79 5.41
N ASP A 201 14.01 12.35 4.96
CA ASP A 201 14.10 13.76 4.56
C ASP A 201 13.06 14.08 3.48
N TYR A 202 12.94 13.20 2.48
CA TYR A 202 11.93 13.33 1.45
C TYR A 202 10.50 13.26 2.01
N LEU A 203 10.21 12.30 2.88
CA LEU A 203 8.88 12.15 3.49
C LEU A 203 8.50 13.36 4.35
N GLU A 204 9.45 13.95 5.08
CA GLU A 204 9.26 15.20 5.82
C GLU A 204 8.90 16.36 4.88
N LEU A 205 9.67 16.55 3.80
CA LEU A 205 9.38 17.57 2.76
C LEU A 205 8.01 17.37 2.10
N ARG A 206 7.50 16.14 2.04
CA ARG A 206 6.16 15.82 1.54
C ARG A 206 5.04 15.96 2.58
N GLY A 207 5.35 16.36 3.82
CA GLY A 207 4.36 16.49 4.90
C GLY A 207 3.80 15.15 5.38
N MET A 208 4.58 14.07 5.20
CA MET A 208 4.22 12.71 5.62
C MET A 208 4.58 12.44 7.08
N LEU A 209 5.58 13.16 7.59
CA LEU A 209 6.02 13.09 8.98
C LEU A 209 5.49 14.31 9.75
N LYS A 210 5.30 14.16 11.06
CA LYS A 210 4.87 15.24 11.97
C LYS A 210 6.05 15.85 12.69
#